data_AF-A0AAD8ELH1-F1
#
_entry.id   AF-A0AAD8ELH1-F1
#
_cell.length_a   1.000
_cell.length_b   1.000
_cell.length_c   1.000
_cell.angle_alpha   90.00
_cell.angle_beta   90.00
_cell.angle_gamma   90.00
#
_symmetry.space_group_name_H-M   'P 1'
#
loop_
_entity.id
_entity.type
_entity.pdbx_description
1 polymer ?
#
loop_
_entity_poly.entity_id
_entity_poly.type
_entity_poly.pdbx_seq_one_letter_code
_entity_poly.pdbx_strand_id
1 'polypeptide(L)'
;YRRGLDCYLQGVRQLCTKHNVLWIADEVQTGLGRTGRRLAVDHENVKPDILILGKSLSGGVLPVSAVLANDDVMLLTEPGEHGSTYGGNPLG
;
A
#
# COMPACT_ATOMS: atom_id res chain seq x y z
N TYR A 1 -27.36 6.71 -14.19
CA TYR A 1 -26.69 7.07 -12.92
C TYR A 1 -25.48 6.15 -12.63
N ARG A 2 -24.58 5.91 -13.61
CA ARG A 2 -23.38 5.06 -13.46
C ARG A 2 -22.29 5.52 -14.44
N ARG A 3 -21.65 6.66 -14.19
CA ARG A 3 -20.62 7.19 -15.10
C ARG A 3 -19.42 7.86 -14.40
N GLY A 4 -19.18 7.54 -13.12
CA GLY A 4 -18.12 8.20 -12.35
C GLY A 4 -17.35 7.35 -11.34
N LEU A 5 -17.63 6.05 -11.23
CA LEU A 5 -16.93 5.16 -10.30
C LEU A 5 -15.75 4.41 -10.94
N ASP A 6 -15.68 4.36 -12.28
CA ASP A 6 -14.70 3.52 -13.00
C ASP A 6 -13.29 4.15 -13.09
N CYS A 7 -13.02 5.26 -12.39
CA CYS A 7 -11.76 6.01 -12.42
C CYS A 7 -11.44 6.73 -11.09
N TYR A 8 -11.98 6.27 -9.95
CA TYR A 8 -11.80 7.00 -8.68
C TYR A 8 -10.34 7.07 -8.26
N LEU A 9 -9.63 5.94 -8.30
CA LEU A 9 -8.22 5.85 -7.91
C LEU A 9 -7.31 6.59 -8.90
N GLN A 10 -7.67 6.62 -10.19
CA GLN A 10 -7.03 7.49 -11.17
C GLN A 10 -7.16 8.97 -10.82
N GLY A 11 -8.34 9.42 -10.42
CA GLY A 11 -8.56 10.79 -9.95
C GLY A 11 -7.72 11.14 -8.72
N VAL A 12 -7.66 10.22 -7.74
CA VAL A 12 -6.81 10.38 -6.56
C VAL A 12 -5.34 10.49 -6.95
N ARG A 13 -4.83 9.58 -7.79
CA ARG A 13 -3.43 9.63 -8.28
C ARG A 13 -3.11 10.96 -8.95
N GLN A 14 -3.99 11.47 -9.81
CA GLN A 14 -3.81 12.73 -10.51
C GLN A 14 -3.75 13.91 -9.54
N LEU A 15 -4.65 13.97 -8.56
CA LEU A 15 -4.70 15.04 -7.56
C LEU A 15 -3.48 15.03 -6.65
N CYS A 16 -3.09 13.87 -6.13
CA CYS A 16 -1.89 13.71 -5.29
C CYS A 16 -0.63 14.15 -6.02
N THR A 17 -0.48 13.77 -7.30
CA THR A 17 0.63 14.23 -8.15
C THR A 17 0.60 15.75 -8.35
N LYS A 18 -0.57 16.31 -8.69
CA LYS A 18 -0.72 17.75 -8.94
C LYS A 18 -0.36 18.62 -7.74
N HIS A 19 -0.67 18.14 -6.54
CA HIS A 19 -0.51 18.91 -5.30
C HIS A 19 0.75 18.55 -4.51
N ASN A 20 1.61 17.69 -5.05
CA ASN A 20 2.79 17.16 -4.35
C ASN A 20 2.43 16.57 -2.97
N VAL A 21 1.36 15.77 -2.94
CA VAL A 21 0.86 15.09 -1.74
C VAL A 21 1.09 13.60 -1.93
N LEU A 22 1.66 12.94 -0.92
CA LEU A 22 1.83 11.50 -0.92
C LEU A 22 0.48 10.78 -0.86
N TRP A 23 0.30 9.81 -1.75
CA TRP A 23 -0.84 8.91 -1.70
C TRP A 23 -0.46 7.56 -1.09
N ILE A 24 -1.18 7.19 -0.04
CA ILE A 24 -1.08 5.89 0.63
C ILE A 24 -2.27 5.02 0.23
N ALA A 25 -2.00 3.82 -0.31
CA ALA A 25 -3.01 2.79 -0.47
C ALA A 25 -2.94 1.78 0.68
N ASP A 26 -3.99 1.72 1.49
CA ASP A 26 -4.17 0.65 2.48
C ASP A 26 -4.81 -0.57 1.80
N GLU A 27 -3.98 -1.58 1.57
CA GLU A 27 -4.36 -2.83 0.92
C GLU A 27 -4.26 -4.01 1.89
N VAL A 28 -4.28 -3.74 3.20
CA VAL A 28 -4.26 -4.77 4.25
C VAL A 28 -5.41 -5.75 4.06
N GLN A 29 -6.59 -5.28 3.63
CA GLN A 29 -7.75 -6.13 3.37
C GLN A 29 -7.96 -6.49 1.90
N THR A 30 -7.72 -5.53 1.00
CA THR A 30 -8.11 -5.62 -0.40
C THR A 30 -7.03 -6.21 -1.29
N GLY A 31 -5.77 -6.21 -0.82
CA GLY A 31 -4.63 -6.76 -1.53
C GLY A 31 -4.59 -8.28 -1.50
N LEU A 32 -3.50 -8.82 -2.04
CA LEU A 32 -3.17 -10.25 -2.05
C LEU A 32 -4.27 -11.12 -2.66
N GLY A 33 -4.84 -10.69 -3.78
CA GLY A 33 -5.81 -11.49 -4.54
C GLY A 33 -7.26 -11.34 -4.08
N ARG A 34 -7.54 -10.66 -2.96
CA ARG A 34 -8.89 -10.60 -2.37
C ARG A 34 -9.95 -10.05 -3.34
N THR A 35 -9.57 -9.11 -4.20
CA THR A 35 -10.47 -8.46 -5.16
C THR A 35 -10.36 -9.03 -6.58
N GLY A 36 -9.66 -10.16 -6.78
CA GLY A 36 -9.42 -10.76 -8.10
C GLY A 36 -8.22 -10.18 -8.87
N ARG A 37 -7.49 -9.24 -8.26
CA ARG A 37 -6.18 -8.73 -8.70
C ARG A 37 -5.18 -8.84 -7.55
N ARG A 38 -3.88 -8.75 -7.87
CA ARG A 38 -2.82 -8.82 -6.84
C ARG A 38 -2.98 -7.69 -5.83
N LEU A 39 -3.21 -6.47 -6.30
CA LEU A 39 -3.61 -5.31 -5.50
C LEU A 39 -4.91 -4.74 -6.07
N ALA A 40 -5.76 -4.14 -5.24
CA ALA A 40 -6.98 -3.49 -5.69
C ALA A 40 -6.70 -2.28 -6.61
N VAL A 41 -5.60 -1.55 -6.37
CA VAL A 41 -5.15 -0.47 -7.26
C VAL A 41 -4.86 -0.93 -8.70
N ASP A 42 -4.58 -2.22 -8.90
CA ASP A 42 -4.34 -2.80 -10.23
C ASP A 42 -5.63 -2.83 -11.09
N HIS A 43 -6.83 -2.70 -10.49
CA HIS A 43 -8.08 -2.60 -11.26
C HIS A 43 -8.13 -1.34 -12.12
N GLU A 44 -7.49 -0.27 -11.67
CA GLU A 44 -7.43 1.02 -12.38
C GLU A 44 -6.03 1.34 -12.95
N ASN A 45 -5.07 0.40 -12.87
CA ASN A 45 -3.68 0.55 -13.30
C ASN A 45 -2.97 1.79 -12.72
N VAL A 46 -3.14 2.04 -11.42
CA VAL A 46 -2.52 3.16 -10.72
C VAL A 46 -1.53 2.68 -9.65
N LYS A 47 -0.47 3.48 -9.43
CA LYS A 47 0.58 3.20 -8.44
C LYS A 47 0.53 4.24 -7.30
N PRO A 48 0.30 3.83 -6.05
CA PRO A 48 0.42 4.72 -4.89
C PRO A 48 1.90 5.01 -4.57
N ASP A 49 2.15 6.06 -3.80
CA ASP A 49 3.51 6.39 -3.34
C ASP A 49 3.92 5.50 -2.16
N ILE A 50 2.94 5.12 -1.32
CA ILE A 50 3.09 4.19 -0.21
C ILE A 50 1.99 3.11 -0.30
N LEU A 51 2.34 1.85 -0.06
CA LEU A 51 1.45 0.70 -0.03
C LEU A 51 1.55 0.02 1.34
N ILE A 52 0.39 -0.24 1.96
CA ILE A 52 0.30 -0.97 3.23
C ILE A 52 -0.27 -2.36 2.99
N LEU A 53 0.41 -3.39 3.48
CA LEU A 53 0.00 -4.80 3.40
C LEU A 53 -0.01 -5.43 4.80
N GLY A 54 -0.79 -6.49 4.96
CA GLY A 54 -0.88 -7.27 6.18
C GLY A 54 -1.88 -8.42 6.02
N LYS A 55 -2.53 -8.84 7.11
CA LYS A 55 -3.55 -9.92 7.15
C LYS A 55 -3.09 -11.18 6.41
N SER A 56 -3.53 -11.36 5.17
CA SER A 56 -3.20 -12.53 4.33
C SER A 56 -1.72 -12.59 3.95
N LEU A 57 -0.93 -11.56 4.26
CA LEU A 57 0.51 -11.52 4.00
C LEU A 57 1.26 -12.70 4.60
N SER A 58 0.86 -13.16 5.79
CA SER A 58 1.45 -14.32 6.46
C SER A 58 0.69 -15.63 6.21
N GLY A 59 -0.30 -15.63 5.31
CA GLY A 59 -1.24 -16.75 5.17
C GLY A 59 -2.10 -17.02 6.42
N GLY A 60 -2.13 -16.09 7.38
CA GLY A 60 -2.82 -16.26 8.66
C GLY A 60 -2.03 -17.03 9.72
N VAL A 61 -0.75 -17.30 9.48
CA VAL A 61 0.11 -18.09 10.39
C VAL A 61 0.73 -17.22 11.47
N LEU A 62 1.14 -15.99 11.14
CA LEU A 62 1.81 -15.06 12.05
C LEU A 62 1.34 -13.61 11.84
N PRO A 63 1.42 -12.73 12.86
CA PRO A 63 1.09 -11.32 12.69
C PRO A 63 2.20 -10.61 11.91
N VAL A 64 1.97 -10.34 10.63
CA VAL A 64 2.93 -9.68 9.73
C VAL A 64 2.24 -8.56 8.96
N SER A 65 2.91 -7.41 8.89
CA SER A 65 2.53 -6.26 8.06
C SER A 65 3.75 -5.72 7.32
N ALA A 66 3.51 -5.01 6.22
CA ALA A 66 4.55 -4.36 5.44
C ALA A 66 4.11 -2.97 5.01
N VAL A 67 5.05 -2.04 5.02
CA VAL A 67 4.94 -0.71 4.42
C VAL A 67 5.95 -0.66 3.29
N LEU A 68 5.49 -0.43 2.06
CA LEU A 68 6.34 -0.31 0.89
C LEU A 68 6.20 1.12 0.37
N ALA A 69 7.31 1.81 0.14
CA ALA A 69 7.32 3.13 -0.45
C ALA A 69 8.44 3.24 -1.49
N ASN A 70 8.37 4.23 -2.38
CA ASN A 70 9.49 4.55 -3.26
C ASN A 70 10.66 5.14 -2.44
N ASP A 71 11.87 5.06 -2.97
CA ASP A 71 13.12 5.45 -2.27
C ASP A 71 13.10 6.89 -1.75
N ASP A 72 12.52 7.82 -2.50
CA ASP A 72 12.38 9.24 -2.14
C ASP A 72 11.55 9.46 -0.88
N VAL A 73 10.67 8.52 -0.55
CA VAL A 73 9.87 8.52 0.68
C VAL A 73 10.49 7.62 1.74
N MET A 74 10.93 6.42 1.37
CA MET A 74 11.46 5.42 2.30
C MET A 74 12.78 5.85 2.93
N LEU A 75 13.66 6.51 2.17
CA LEU A 75 14.99 6.93 2.63
C LEU A 75 14.99 8.19 3.51
N LEU A 76 13.82 8.78 3.77
CA LEU A 76 13.66 9.82 4.79
C LEU A 76 13.72 9.25 6.21
N THR A 77 13.54 7.94 6.37
CA THR A 77 13.64 7.27 7.68
C THR A 77 15.10 6.87 7.93
N GLU A 78 15.74 7.49 8.91
CA GLU A 78 17.13 7.18 9.25
C GLU A 78 17.24 5.96 10.20
N PRO A 79 18.41 5.28 10.23
CA PRO A 79 18.64 4.19 11.17
C PRO A 79 18.38 4.62 12.62
N GLY A 80 17.43 3.94 13.29
CA GLY A 80 17.06 4.20 14.68
C GLY A 80 15.77 5.02 14.87
N GLU A 81 15.19 5.58 13.81
CA GLU A 81 13.95 6.37 13.89
C GLU A 81 12.68 5.51 13.81
N HIS A 82 12.78 4.31 13.23
CA HIS A 82 11.65 3.42 13.03
C HIS A 82 12.04 1.98 13.36
N GLY A 83 11.24 1.31 14.18
CA GLY A 83 11.49 -0.06 14.60
C GLY A 83 10.32 -0.68 15.35
N SER A 84 10.30 -2.01 15.41
CA SER A 84 9.35 -2.80 16.18
C SER A 84 10.05 -4.03 16.75
N THR A 85 9.79 -4.38 18.01
CA THR A 85 10.39 -5.53 18.69
C THR A 85 10.19 -6.85 17.93
N TYR A 86 9.12 -6.97 17.13
CA TYR A 86 8.81 -8.14 16.30
C TYR A 86 8.82 -7.86 14.79
N GLY A 87 9.15 -6.64 14.37
CA GLY A 87 9.17 -6.27 12.95
C GLY A 87 10.32 -6.95 12.22
N GLY A 88 10.04 -7.65 11.11
CA GLY A 88 11.06 -8.33 10.30
C GLY A 88 11.71 -9.56 10.98
N ASN A 89 11.04 -10.16 11.96
CA ASN A 89 11.50 -11.39 12.61
C ASN A 89 11.67 -12.52 11.58
N PRO A 90 12.77 -13.31 11.60
CA PRO A 90 13.00 -14.45 10.69
C PRO A 90 11.88 -15.50 10.64
N LEU A 91 11.02 -15.55 11.65
CA LEU A 91 9.87 -16.45 11.70
C LEU A 91 8.65 -15.92 10.92
N GLY A 92 8.55 -14.61 10.72
CA GLY A 92 7.41 -13.92 10.08
C GLY A 92 7.59 -13.70 8.58
#